data_AF-A0A5C9BIR5-F1
#
_entry.id   AF-A0A5C9BIR5-F1
#
_cell.length_a   1.000
_cell.length_b   1.000
_cell.length_c   1.000
_cell.angle_alpha   90.00
_cell.angle_beta   90.00
_cell.angle_gamma   90.00
#
_symmetry.space_group_name_H-M   'P 1'
#
loop_
_entity.id
_entity.type
_entity.pdbx_description
1 polymer ?
#
loop_
_entity_poly.entity_id
_entity_poly.type
_entity_poly.pdbx_seq_one_letter_code
_entity_poly.pdbx_strand_id
1 'polypeptide(L)'
;IDKEDIRFVLHAEIPGSMEAWYQEIGRAGRDGLPSDCLLLYDEADLTTQMEFMRWSNPDADFYHRVYDLLAHDHERVTAFGLDWLREQLHAKQKHDHRLETVLGMLDRHGVIEGTWDDEQMQIEVVSSLPDELLDQQRLALKLRRDQEKLLALVRLIRHDGDRMDFIRDYFGQPRKASHLAVPNA
;
A
#
# COMPACT_ATOMS: atom_id res chain seq x y z
N ILE A 1 10.16 -6.16 15.37
CA ILE A 1 10.17 -7.38 16.21
C ILE A 1 10.63 -8.52 15.34
N ASP A 2 11.72 -9.18 15.72
CA ASP A 2 12.26 -10.37 15.05
C ASP A 2 12.15 -11.53 16.05
N LYS A 3 11.34 -12.53 15.72
CA LYS A 3 11.07 -13.69 16.56
C LYS A 3 11.10 -14.92 15.68
N GLU A 4 12.08 -15.79 15.91
CA GLU A 4 12.37 -16.91 15.01
C GLU A 4 11.37 -18.08 15.15
N ASP A 5 10.73 -18.19 16.31
CA ASP A 5 9.84 -19.29 16.71
C ASP A 5 8.34 -19.00 16.46
N ILE A 6 8.00 -18.15 15.49
CA ILE A 6 6.60 -17.93 15.11
C ILE A 6 6.04 -19.21 14.47
N ARG A 7 5.06 -19.83 15.13
CA ARG A 7 4.43 -21.10 14.70
C ARG A 7 3.16 -20.93 13.89
N PHE A 8 2.49 -19.81 14.05
CA PHE A 8 1.19 -19.58 13.43
C PHE A 8 1.07 -18.13 12.98
N VAL A 9 0.70 -17.94 11.71
CA VAL A 9 0.32 -16.65 11.14
C VAL A 9 -1.11 -16.78 10.63
N LEU A 10 -1.99 -15.90 11.12
CA LEU A 10 -3.37 -15.81 10.68
C LEU A 10 -3.61 -14.43 10.09
N HIS A 11 -4.01 -14.41 8.82
CA HIS A 11 -4.57 -13.24 8.17
C HIS A 11 -6.09 -13.32 8.24
N ALA A 12 -6.69 -12.44 9.04
CA ALA A 12 -8.14 -12.32 9.15
C ALA A 12 -8.75 -11.43 8.05
N GLU A 13 -7.90 -10.69 7.33
CA GLU A 13 -8.24 -9.85 6.18
C GLU A 13 -7.16 -10.05 5.12
N ILE A 14 -7.51 -9.91 3.84
CA ILE A 14 -6.54 -10.03 2.75
C ILE A 14 -5.51 -8.87 2.77
N PRO A 15 -4.20 -9.15 2.72
CA PRO A 15 -3.19 -8.11 2.52
C PRO A 15 -3.36 -7.37 1.19
N GLY A 16 -2.90 -6.11 1.13
CA GLY A 16 -3.04 -5.27 -0.07
C GLY A 16 -2.19 -5.68 -1.28
N SER A 17 -1.30 -6.67 -1.13
CA SER A 17 -0.47 -7.19 -2.23
C SER A 17 0.05 -8.59 -1.94
N MET A 18 0.37 -9.31 -3.02
CA MET A 18 1.08 -10.58 -2.97
C MET A 18 2.41 -10.49 -2.20
N GLU A 19 3.16 -9.39 -2.37
CA GLU A 19 4.44 -9.18 -1.71
C GLU A 19 4.28 -8.95 -0.20
N ALA A 20 3.30 -8.14 0.21
CA ALA A 20 3.00 -7.93 1.63
C ALA A 20 2.65 -9.25 2.30
N TRP A 21 1.71 -10.02 1.71
CA TRP A 21 1.35 -11.34 2.19
C TRP A 21 2.57 -12.26 2.30
N TYR A 22 3.39 -12.34 1.25
CA TYR A 22 4.57 -13.21 1.23
C TYR A 22 5.61 -12.82 2.29
N GLN A 23 5.83 -11.52 2.51
CA GLN A 23 6.74 -11.01 3.54
C GLN A 23 6.23 -11.34 4.94
N GLU A 24 4.92 -11.22 5.18
CA GLU A 24 4.29 -11.48 6.47
C GLU A 24 4.34 -12.96 6.85
N ILE A 25 3.98 -13.86 5.93
CA ILE A 25 4.08 -15.31 6.18
C ILE A 25 5.55 -15.77 6.32
N GLY A 26 6.49 -15.08 5.67
CA GLY A 26 7.93 -15.35 5.77
C GLY A 26 8.55 -15.04 7.15
N ARG A 27 7.73 -14.58 8.12
CA ARG A 27 8.11 -14.47 9.53
C ARG A 27 7.94 -15.79 10.29
N ALA A 28 7.11 -16.70 9.81
CA ALA A 28 6.88 -18.00 10.43
C ALA A 28 8.04 -18.96 10.16
N GLY A 29 8.31 -19.88 11.10
CA GLY A 29 9.17 -21.04 10.80
C GLY A 29 10.64 -20.73 10.54
N ARG A 30 11.18 -19.59 11.02
CA ARG A 30 12.58 -19.18 10.74
C ARG A 30 13.62 -20.09 11.39
N ASP A 31 13.25 -20.72 12.50
CA ASP A 31 14.00 -21.80 13.14
C ASP A 31 13.99 -23.13 12.36
N GLY A 32 13.32 -23.18 11.20
CA GLY A 32 13.23 -24.36 10.34
C GLY A 32 12.21 -25.41 10.81
N LEU A 33 11.50 -25.15 11.91
CA LEU A 33 10.44 -26.03 12.38
C LEU A 33 9.12 -25.76 11.63
N PRO A 34 8.20 -26.75 11.54
CA PRO A 34 6.91 -26.56 10.93
C PRO A 34 6.15 -25.35 11.49
N SER A 35 5.47 -24.64 10.61
CA SER A 35 4.61 -23.53 10.95
C SER A 35 3.44 -23.47 9.98
N ASP A 36 2.31 -22.95 10.46
CA ASP A 36 1.09 -22.85 9.68
C ASP A 36 0.79 -21.39 9.38
N CYS A 37 0.41 -21.13 8.12
CA CYS A 37 -0.03 -19.83 7.65
C CYS A 37 -1.44 -19.98 7.07
N LEU A 38 -2.42 -19.29 7.67
CA LEU A 38 -3.81 -19.34 7.26
C LEU A 38 -4.27 -17.95 6.84
N LEU A 39 -4.87 -17.86 5.65
CA LEU A 39 -5.53 -16.65 5.15
C LEU A 39 -7.03 -16.92 5.06
N LEU A 40 -7.81 -16.20 5.87
CA LEU A 40 -9.25 -16.12 5.74
C LEU A 40 -9.57 -15.04 4.72
N TYR A 41 -10.37 -15.38 3.71
CA TYR A 41 -10.70 -14.48 2.62
C TYR A 41 -12.21 -14.26 2.55
N ASP A 42 -12.61 -13.00 2.61
CA ASP A 42 -13.94 -12.54 2.22
C ASP A 42 -13.82 -11.61 0.99
N GLU A 43 -14.81 -11.66 0.09
CA GLU A 43 -14.83 -10.74 -1.05
C GLU A 43 -15.03 -9.28 -0.60
N ALA A 44 -15.68 -9.06 0.54
CA ALA A 44 -15.82 -7.74 1.16
C ALA A 44 -14.46 -7.08 1.47
N ASP A 45 -13.43 -7.86 1.80
CA ASP A 45 -12.08 -7.36 2.10
C ASP A 45 -11.46 -6.63 0.90
N LEU A 46 -11.85 -7.01 -0.32
CA LEU A 46 -11.37 -6.34 -1.54
C LEU A 46 -11.81 -4.88 -1.61
N THR A 47 -12.99 -4.56 -1.06
CA THR A 47 -13.47 -3.17 -1.05
C THR A 47 -12.53 -2.30 -0.22
N THR A 48 -12.17 -2.77 0.97
CA THR A 48 -11.20 -2.10 1.86
C THR A 48 -9.84 -1.93 1.17
N GLN A 49 -9.32 -3.00 0.53
CA GLN A 49 -8.04 -2.89 -0.18
C GLN A 49 -8.09 -1.94 -1.39
N MET A 50 -9.23 -1.86 -2.09
CA MET A 50 -9.42 -0.88 -3.16
C MET A 50 -9.46 0.57 -2.63
N GLU A 51 -10.03 0.80 -1.44
CA GLU A 51 -9.99 2.11 -0.79
C GLU A 51 -8.56 2.50 -0.40
N PHE A 52 -7.82 1.61 0.26
CA PHE A 52 -6.41 1.84 0.60
C PHE A 52 -5.55 2.11 -0.62
N MET A 53 -5.81 1.39 -1.71
CA MET A 53 -5.13 1.59 -2.99
C MET A 53 -5.44 2.96 -3.58
N ARG A 54 -6.70 3.41 -3.52
CA ARG A 54 -7.08 4.77 -3.95
C ARG A 54 -6.40 5.83 -3.10
N TRP A 55 -6.32 5.65 -1.78
CA TRP A 55 -5.63 6.59 -0.90
C TRP A 55 -4.14 6.72 -1.24
N SER A 56 -3.51 5.58 -1.54
CA SER A 56 -2.09 5.47 -1.89
C SER A 56 -1.76 5.86 -3.35
N ASN A 57 -2.78 6.19 -4.16
CA ASN A 57 -2.64 6.60 -5.56
C ASN A 57 -3.48 7.86 -5.88
N PRO A 58 -3.17 9.03 -5.27
CA PRO A 58 -3.78 10.29 -5.68
C PRO A 58 -3.45 10.62 -7.15
N ASP A 59 -4.41 11.22 -7.85
CA ASP A 59 -4.21 11.72 -9.22
C ASP A 59 -3.52 13.09 -9.22
N ALA A 60 -3.03 13.51 -10.40
CA ALA A 60 -2.35 14.80 -10.57
C ALA A 60 -3.21 15.99 -10.16
N ASP A 61 -4.52 15.94 -10.43
CA ASP A 61 -5.46 17.00 -10.05
C ASP A 61 -5.56 17.14 -8.52
N PHE A 62 -5.53 16.02 -7.79
CA PHE A 62 -5.53 16.03 -6.33
C PHE A 62 -4.22 16.61 -5.78
N TYR A 63 -3.06 16.27 -6.36
CA TYR A 63 -1.78 16.92 -6.02
C TYR A 63 -1.83 18.43 -6.23
N HIS A 64 -2.32 18.89 -7.38
CA HIS A 64 -2.47 20.31 -7.69
C HIS A 64 -3.35 21.04 -6.67
N ARG A 65 -4.54 20.50 -6.37
CA ARG A 65 -5.46 21.15 -5.42
C ARG A 65 -4.87 21.26 -4.01
N VAL A 66 -4.19 20.22 -3.53
CA VAL A 66 -3.53 20.27 -2.21
C VAL A 66 -2.45 21.36 -2.22
N TYR A 67 -1.59 21.37 -3.24
CA TYR A 67 -0.54 22.38 -3.37
C TYR A 67 -1.10 23.80 -3.42
N ASP A 68 -2.14 24.04 -4.22
CA ASP A 68 -2.75 25.36 -4.36
C ASP A 68 -3.33 25.85 -3.02
N LEU A 69 -3.99 24.98 -2.25
CA LEU A 69 -4.50 25.32 -0.92
C LEU A 69 -3.37 25.67 0.05
N LEU A 70 -2.28 24.88 0.06
CA LEU A 70 -1.13 25.15 0.91
C LEU A 70 -0.43 26.46 0.55
N ALA A 71 -0.31 26.77 -0.75
CA ALA A 71 0.36 27.96 -1.25
C ALA A 71 -0.44 29.25 -1.05
N HIS A 72 -1.78 29.19 -1.11
CA HIS A 72 -2.63 30.39 -1.10
C HIS A 72 -3.40 30.62 0.22
N ASP A 73 -3.58 29.60 1.06
CA ASP A 73 -4.40 29.68 2.28
C ASP A 73 -3.60 29.38 3.57
N HIS A 74 -2.29 29.69 3.59
CA HIS A 74 -1.37 29.38 4.72
C HIS A 74 -1.90 29.77 6.10
N GLU A 75 -2.50 30.97 6.26
CA GLU A 75 -3.06 31.40 7.55
C GLU A 75 -4.20 30.48 8.02
N ARG A 76 -5.08 30.05 7.10
CA ARG A 76 -6.20 29.16 7.40
C ARG A 76 -5.73 27.74 7.67
N VAL A 77 -4.76 27.26 6.90
CA VAL A 77 -4.15 25.95 7.10
C VAL A 77 -3.51 25.87 8.49
N THR A 78 -2.75 26.90 8.89
CA THR A 78 -2.14 26.97 10.22
C THR A 78 -3.18 27.07 11.34
N ALA A 79 -4.28 27.82 11.12
CA ALA A 79 -5.30 28.03 12.13
C ALA A 79 -6.24 26.83 12.35
N PHE A 80 -6.61 26.11 11.27
CA PHE A 80 -7.63 25.07 11.31
C PHE A 80 -7.12 23.66 11.00
N GLY A 81 -5.87 23.53 10.56
CA GLY A 81 -5.21 22.23 10.41
C GLY A 81 -5.73 21.36 9.28
N LEU A 82 -5.53 20.04 9.45
CA LEU A 82 -5.88 19.01 8.48
C LEU A 82 -7.39 18.94 8.21
N ASP A 83 -8.23 19.18 9.22
CA ASP A 83 -9.68 19.10 9.07
C ASP A 83 -10.22 20.12 8.08
N TRP A 84 -9.69 21.35 8.09
CA TRP A 84 -10.07 22.35 7.10
C TRP A 84 -9.64 21.97 5.68
N LEU A 85 -8.42 21.43 5.52
CA LEU A 85 -7.95 20.94 4.22
C LEU A 85 -8.85 19.80 3.70
N ARG A 86 -9.23 18.86 4.57
CA ARG A 86 -10.17 17.76 4.24
C ARG A 86 -11.52 18.30 3.78
N GLU A 87 -12.05 19.32 4.45
CA GLU A 87 -13.31 19.97 4.06
C GLU A 87 -13.23 20.61 2.67
N GLN A 88 -12.12 21.29 2.36
CA GLN A 88 -11.91 21.91 1.03
C GLN A 88 -11.72 20.86 -0.08
N LEU A 89 -11.06 19.74 0.22
CA LEU A 89 -10.68 18.68 -0.74
C LEU A 89 -11.76 17.60 -0.92
N HIS A 90 -13.03 17.94 -0.75
CA HIS A 90 -14.24 17.11 -0.86
C HIS A 90 -14.77 16.52 0.47
N ALA A 91 -15.69 17.25 1.10
CA ALA A 91 -16.39 16.95 2.36
C ALA A 91 -17.27 15.68 2.42
N LYS A 92 -17.32 14.81 1.39
CA LYS A 92 -18.27 13.67 1.36
C LYS A 92 -17.72 12.35 1.89
N GLN A 93 -16.41 12.23 2.13
CA GLN A 93 -15.79 10.98 2.58
C GLN A 93 -14.96 11.22 3.83
N LYS A 94 -15.52 10.87 4.99
CA LYS A 94 -14.92 11.06 6.32
C LYS A 94 -13.59 10.30 6.51
N HIS A 95 -13.30 9.33 5.64
CA HIS A 95 -12.14 8.44 5.74
C HIS A 95 -11.24 8.50 4.50
N ASP A 96 -11.17 9.64 3.80
CA ASP A 96 -10.28 9.78 2.63
C ASP A 96 -8.86 10.16 3.07
N HIS A 97 -7.93 9.20 3.01
CA HIS A 97 -6.53 9.39 3.43
C HIS A 97 -5.57 9.80 2.29
N ARG A 98 -6.10 10.33 1.18
CA ARG A 98 -5.26 10.86 0.09
C ARG A 98 -4.47 12.08 0.51
N LEU A 99 -5.01 12.92 1.40
CA LEU A 99 -4.35 14.16 1.84
C LEU A 99 -3.01 13.84 2.51
N GLU A 100 -2.99 12.91 3.45
CA GLU A 100 -1.80 12.47 4.18
C GLU A 100 -0.78 11.84 3.24
N THR A 101 -1.25 11.07 2.25
CA THR A 101 -0.39 10.52 1.20
C THR A 101 0.27 11.64 0.39
N VAL A 102 -0.49 12.68 0.00
CA VAL A 102 0.07 13.83 -0.71
C VAL A 102 1.04 14.60 0.18
N LEU A 103 0.67 14.96 1.41
CA LEU A 103 1.54 15.69 2.33
C LEU A 103 2.87 14.96 2.56
N GLY A 104 2.83 13.64 2.79
CA GLY A 104 4.05 12.83 2.92
C GLY A 104 4.89 12.75 1.64
N MET A 105 4.28 12.87 0.46
CA MET A 105 5.01 12.96 -0.80
C MET A 105 5.60 14.35 -1.01
N LEU A 106 4.86 15.42 -0.69
CA LEU A 106 5.35 16.80 -0.76
C LEU A 106 6.55 17.01 0.17
N ASP A 107 6.45 16.52 1.41
CA ASP A 107 7.53 16.56 2.40
C ASP A 107 8.77 15.80 1.90
N ARG A 108 8.58 14.54 1.44
CA ARG A 108 9.68 13.73 0.88
C ARG A 108 10.38 14.38 -0.32
N HIS A 109 9.64 15.11 -1.14
CA HIS A 109 10.17 15.82 -2.31
C HIS A 109 10.68 17.24 -1.98
N GLY A 110 10.62 17.68 -0.72
CA GLY A 110 11.04 19.03 -0.32
C GLY A 110 10.18 20.14 -0.92
N VAL A 111 8.90 19.86 -1.18
CA VAL A 111 7.91 20.86 -1.62
C VAL A 111 7.42 21.69 -0.43
N ILE A 112 7.34 21.05 0.73
CA ILE A 112 6.92 21.65 1.98
C ILE A 112 7.96 21.43 3.07
N GLU A 113 8.00 22.34 4.04
CA GLU A 113 8.75 22.20 5.29
C GLU A 113 7.82 22.45 6.49
N GLY A 114 8.18 21.88 7.65
CA GLY A 114 7.47 22.07 8.92
C GLY A 114 6.76 20.82 9.43
N THR A 115 5.71 21.02 10.24
CA THR A 115 4.98 19.93 10.93
C THR A 115 3.54 19.91 10.46
N TRP A 116 3.03 18.70 10.21
CA TRP A 116 1.65 18.47 9.82
C TRP A 116 1.14 17.19 10.48
N ASP A 117 0.65 17.33 11.70
CA ASP A 117 -0.06 16.25 12.40
C ASP A 117 -1.38 16.77 12.95
N ASP A 118 -2.14 15.89 13.61
CA ASP A 118 -3.45 16.25 14.16
C ASP A 118 -3.36 17.29 15.31
N GLU A 119 -2.18 17.50 15.91
CA GLU A 119 -1.94 18.44 17.01
C GLU A 119 -1.33 19.77 16.54
N GLN A 120 -0.46 19.73 15.53
CA GLN A 120 0.33 20.85 15.04
C GLN A 120 0.31 20.92 13.51
N MET A 121 -0.20 22.04 12.98
CA MET A 121 -0.15 22.36 11.56
C MET A 121 0.64 23.65 11.33
N GLN A 122 1.90 23.51 10.92
CA GLN A 122 2.78 24.60 10.54
C GLN A 122 3.54 24.16 9.29
N ILE A 123 2.99 24.50 8.12
CA ILE A 123 3.57 24.14 6.83
C ILE A 123 3.95 25.39 6.06
N GLU A 124 5.15 25.43 5.50
CA GLU A 124 5.57 26.40 4.50
C GLU A 124 5.83 25.71 3.17
N VAL A 125 5.31 26.27 2.07
CA VAL A 125 5.60 25.78 0.71
C VAL A 125 6.91 26.42 0.25
N VAL A 126 7.95 25.61 0.11
CA VAL A 126 9.32 26.08 -0.17
C VAL A 126 9.76 25.87 -1.62
N SER A 127 9.08 24.99 -2.37
CA SER A 127 9.39 24.76 -3.78
C SER A 127 8.15 24.45 -4.62
N SER A 128 8.32 24.38 -5.95
CA SER A 128 7.25 24.04 -6.89
C SER A 128 6.99 22.53 -6.91
N LEU A 129 5.77 22.14 -7.27
CA LEU A 129 5.42 20.73 -7.51
C LEU A 129 6.35 20.10 -8.57
N PRO A 130 7.00 18.95 -8.26
CA PRO A 130 7.76 18.20 -9.25
C PRO A 130 6.86 17.61 -10.33
N ASP A 131 7.29 17.69 -11.59
CA ASP A 131 6.57 17.12 -12.75
C ASP A 131 6.25 15.62 -12.57
N GLU A 132 7.10 14.88 -11.85
CA GLU A 132 6.90 13.45 -11.58
C GLU A 132 5.63 13.14 -10.78
N LEU A 133 5.17 14.07 -9.93
CA LEU A 133 3.93 13.93 -9.16
C LEU A 133 2.69 14.30 -9.99
N LEU A 134 2.91 14.91 -11.17
CA LEU A 134 1.87 15.37 -12.09
C LEU A 134 1.80 14.52 -13.36
N ASP A 135 2.81 13.68 -13.61
CA ASP A 135 2.88 12.77 -14.74
C ASP A 135 1.77 11.71 -14.66
N GLN A 136 0.71 11.93 -15.42
CA GLN A 136 -0.45 11.04 -15.49
C GLN A 136 -0.09 9.62 -15.96
N GLN A 137 0.89 9.47 -16.86
CA GLN A 137 1.30 8.15 -17.33
C GLN A 137 2.01 7.38 -16.21
N ARG A 138 2.90 8.04 -15.49
CA ARG A 138 3.60 7.45 -14.34
C ARG A 138 2.62 7.06 -13.22
N LEU A 139 1.69 7.94 -12.87
CA LEU A 139 0.66 7.67 -11.86
C LEU A 139 -0.24 6.49 -12.27
N ALA A 140 -0.67 6.44 -13.53
CA ALA A 140 -1.47 5.33 -14.06
C ALA A 140 -0.69 4.00 -14.06
N LEU A 141 0.60 4.02 -14.39
CA LEU A 141 1.47 2.83 -14.33
C LEU A 141 1.65 2.35 -12.88
N LYS A 142 1.84 3.26 -11.92
CA LYS A 142 1.90 2.91 -10.49
C LYS A 142 0.60 2.25 -10.03
N LEU A 143 -0.55 2.88 -10.31
CA LEU A 143 -1.86 2.34 -9.95
C LEU A 143 -2.07 0.94 -10.55
N ARG A 144 -1.76 0.77 -11.85
CA ARG A 144 -1.87 -0.52 -12.52
C ARG A 144 -1.01 -1.59 -11.85
N ARG A 145 0.24 -1.26 -11.51
CA ARG A 145 1.13 -2.19 -10.80
C ARG A 145 0.55 -2.58 -9.44
N ASP A 146 0.03 -1.63 -8.68
CA ASP A 146 -0.58 -1.89 -7.37
C ASP A 146 -1.84 -2.78 -7.51
N GLN A 147 -2.65 -2.58 -8.56
CA GLN A 147 -3.79 -3.45 -8.91
C GLN A 147 -3.36 -4.88 -9.29
N GLU A 148 -2.31 -5.01 -10.11
CA GLU A 148 -1.78 -6.31 -10.55
C GLU A 148 -1.26 -7.13 -9.35
N LYS A 149 -0.65 -6.49 -8.36
CA LYS A 149 -0.18 -7.12 -7.13
C LYS A 149 -1.32 -7.66 -6.25
N LEU A 150 -2.39 -6.88 -6.07
CA LEU A 150 -3.58 -7.34 -5.34
C LEU A 150 -4.25 -8.50 -6.09
N LEU A 151 -4.39 -8.36 -7.41
CA LEU A 151 -4.98 -9.40 -8.26
C LEU A 151 -4.18 -10.70 -8.21
N ALA A 152 -2.85 -10.65 -8.13
CA ALA A 152 -2.01 -11.83 -7.98
C ALA A 152 -2.32 -12.59 -6.70
N LEU A 153 -2.54 -11.89 -5.58
CA LEU A 153 -2.93 -12.52 -4.32
C LEU A 153 -4.33 -13.15 -4.41
N VAL A 154 -5.29 -12.46 -5.02
CA VAL A 154 -6.64 -13.03 -5.25
C VAL A 154 -6.58 -14.30 -6.12
N ARG A 155 -5.72 -14.31 -7.14
CA ARG A 155 -5.48 -15.48 -7.98
C ARG A 155 -4.85 -16.63 -7.19
N LEU A 156 -3.91 -16.35 -6.29
CA LEU A 156 -3.32 -17.36 -5.40
C LEU A 156 -4.39 -18.01 -4.50
N ILE A 157 -5.29 -17.21 -3.93
CA ILE A 157 -6.37 -17.70 -3.06
C ILE A 157 -7.25 -18.71 -3.79
N ARG A 158 -7.60 -18.40 -5.04
CA ARG A 158 -8.44 -19.24 -5.92
C ARG A 158 -7.63 -20.30 -6.69
N HIS A 159 -6.34 -20.47 -6.38
CA HIS A 159 -5.49 -21.41 -7.10
C HIS A 159 -5.69 -22.84 -6.59
N ASP A 160 -6.12 -23.73 -7.49
CA ASP A 160 -6.35 -25.16 -7.21
C ASP A 160 -5.07 -26.03 -7.37
N GLY A 161 -3.97 -25.46 -7.85
CA GLY A 161 -2.69 -26.15 -8.03
C GLY A 161 -1.72 -25.97 -6.86
N ASP A 162 -0.43 -26.26 -7.10
CA ASP A 162 0.62 -26.02 -6.12
C ASP A 162 0.84 -24.50 -5.93
N ARG A 163 0.41 -24.00 -4.77
CA ARG A 163 0.56 -22.59 -4.40
C ARG A 163 2.02 -22.14 -4.34
N MET A 164 2.95 -23.01 -3.98
CA MET A 164 4.38 -22.68 -3.99
C MET A 164 4.91 -22.51 -5.42
N ASP A 165 4.42 -23.28 -6.38
CA ASP A 165 4.77 -23.08 -7.79
C ASP A 165 4.21 -21.76 -8.32
N PHE A 166 2.96 -21.42 -7.97
CA PHE A 166 2.38 -20.10 -8.30
C PHE A 166 3.24 -18.95 -7.73
N ILE A 167 3.64 -19.06 -6.45
CA ILE A 167 4.49 -18.06 -5.79
C ILE A 167 5.83 -17.92 -6.52
N ARG A 168 6.48 -19.04 -6.87
CA ARG A 168 7.77 -19.02 -7.59
C ARG A 168 7.62 -18.36 -8.95
N ASP A 169 6.60 -18.74 -9.72
CA ASP A 169 6.34 -18.16 -11.03
C ASP A 169 6.10 -16.64 -10.93
N TYR A 170 5.33 -16.19 -9.93
CA TYR A 170 5.10 -14.76 -9.66
C TYR A 170 6.40 -13.99 -9.40
N PHE A 171 7.29 -14.54 -8.57
CA PHE A 171 8.57 -13.92 -8.23
C PHE A 171 9.70 -14.21 -9.24
N GLY A 172 9.41 -14.90 -10.35
CA GLY A 172 10.41 -15.29 -11.35
C GLY A 172 11.47 -16.26 -10.83
N GLN A 173 11.16 -17.04 -9.79
CA GLN A 173 12.06 -18.03 -9.20
C GLN A 173 11.99 -19.36 -9.98
N PRO A 174 13.11 -20.07 -10.16
CA PRO A 174 13.10 -21.36 -10.83
C PRO A 174 12.24 -22.38 -10.07
N ARG A 175 11.45 -23.17 -10.79
CA ARG A 175 10.70 -24.30 -10.23
C ARG A 175 11.69 -25.33 -9.67
N LYS A 176 11.39 -25.90 -8.50
CA LYS A 176 12.14 -27.08 -8.04
C LYS A 176 11.84 -28.22 -9.00
N ALA A 177 12.87 -28.90 -9.50
CA ALA A 177 12.68 -30.18 -10.16
C ALA A 177 11.94 -31.09 -9.19
N SER A 178 10.75 -31.57 -9.58
CA SER A 178 10.02 -32.58 -8.84
C SER A 178 10.98 -33.72 -8.51
N HIS A 179 11.16 -34.03 -7.22
CA HIS A 179 11.74 -35.30 -6.84
C HIS A 179 10.84 -36.38 -7.43
N LEU A 180 11.25 -36.93 -8.57
CA LEU A 180 10.73 -38.18 -9.09
C LEU A 180 10.76 -39.17 -7.93
N ALA A 181 9.58 -39.68 -7.58
CA ALA A 181 9.43 -40.79 -6.68
C ALA A 181 10.43 -41.88 -7.08
N VAL A 182 11.37 -42.18 -6.19
CA VAL A 182 12.18 -43.39 -6.31
C VAL A 182 11.19 -44.56 -6.22
N PRO A 183 11.10 -45.44 -7.24
CA PRO A 183 10.27 -46.63 -7.12
C PRO A 183 10.88 -47.49 -6.02
N ASN A 184 10.09 -47.79 -4.99
CA ASN A 184 10.45 -48.85 -4.03
C ASN A 184 10.66 -50.15 -4.81
N ALA A 185 11.86 -50.71 -4.70
CA ALA A 185 12.18 -52.10 -4.99
C ALA A 185 12.07 -52.92 -3.70
#